data_AF-A0A6J7PT96-F1
#
_entry.id   AF-A0A6J7PT96-F1
#
_cell.length_a   1.000
_cell.length_b   1.000
_cell.length_c   1.000
_cell.angle_alpha   90.00
_cell.angle_beta   90.00
_cell.angle_gamma   90.00
#
_symmetry.space_group_name_H-M   'P 1'
#
loop_
_entity.id
_entity.type
_entity.pdbx_description
1 polymer ?
#
loop_
_entity_poly.entity_id
_entity_poly.type
_entity_poly.pdbx_seq_one_letter_code
_entity_poly.pdbx_strand_id
1 'polypeptide(L)'
;MFADGSGLSEDDRISCSTLVRVLARGDDEGAMFMGMSIAGQTGTLKSSLKGTPGEGVLRAKTGTLKKTRALSGFFPTKNGETIQFSFIVNGDRAKVRAESLWDDLVRGFATYPSGAAPSDLGPLPVELS
;
A
#
# COMPACT_ATOMS: atom_id res chain seq x y z
N MET A 1 -4.56 4.94 19.37
CA MET A 1 -4.55 6.39 19.68
C MET A 1 -3.80 7.05 18.54
N PHE A 2 -4.37 8.06 17.88
CA PHE A 2 -3.66 8.83 16.85
C PHE A 2 -2.90 9.94 17.56
N ALA A 3 -1.58 9.86 17.59
CA ALA A 3 -0.73 10.83 18.25
C ALA A 3 -0.43 12.04 17.37
N ASP A 4 -0.45 11.88 16.04
CA ASP A 4 -0.49 12.97 15.06
C ASP A 4 -1.10 12.51 13.71
N GLY A 5 -1.47 13.46 12.85
CA GLY A 5 -1.98 13.17 11.50
C GLY A 5 -0.88 12.92 10.46
N SER A 6 0.38 12.92 10.87
CA SER A 6 1.56 12.76 10.01
C SER A 6 2.12 11.33 10.03
N GLY A 7 1.75 10.54 11.03
CA GLY A 7 2.24 9.20 11.28
C GLY A 7 3.67 9.20 11.84
N LEU A 8 4.09 10.23 12.59
CA LEU A 8 5.46 10.36 13.16
C LEU A 8 5.63 9.70 14.52
N SER A 9 4.54 9.28 15.16
CA SER A 9 4.61 8.58 16.44
C SER A 9 4.89 7.09 16.27
N GLU A 10 5.86 6.57 17.02
CA GLU A 10 6.12 5.12 17.11
C GLU A 10 4.96 4.36 17.79
N ASP A 11 4.01 5.09 18.39
CA ASP A 11 2.79 4.58 19.03
C ASP A 11 1.54 4.63 18.13
N ASP A 12 1.64 5.16 16.90
CA ASP A 12 0.52 5.14 15.95
C ASP A 12 0.24 3.71 15.48
N ARG A 13 -0.60 3.02 16.25
CA ARG A 13 -1.19 1.72 15.88
C ARG A 13 -2.44 1.97 15.06
N ILE A 14 -2.28 2.24 13.77
CA ILE A 14 -3.37 2.18 12.80
C ILE A 14 -3.38 0.80 12.13
N SER A 15 -4.54 0.17 12.07
CA SER A 15 -4.70 -1.12 11.38
C SER A 15 -4.85 -0.91 9.87
N CYS A 16 -4.40 -1.88 9.06
CA CYS A 16 -4.61 -1.85 7.62
C CYS A 16 -6.11 -1.76 7.25
N SER A 17 -7.00 -2.39 8.03
CA SER A 17 -8.44 -2.33 7.78
C SER A 17 -9.02 -0.93 8.02
N THR A 18 -8.48 -0.19 8.99
CA THR A 18 -8.83 1.24 9.17
C THR A 18 -8.40 2.06 7.96
N LEU A 19 -7.18 1.85 7.45
CA LEU A 19 -6.68 2.59 6.26
C LEU A 19 -7.50 2.29 5.01
N VAL A 20 -7.84 1.03 4.77
CA VAL A 20 -8.72 0.65 3.65
C VAL A 20 -10.11 1.27 3.79
N ARG A 21 -10.68 1.32 5.00
CA ARG A 21 -11.97 2.00 5.24
C ARG A 21 -11.90 3.51 5.00
N VAL A 22 -10.75 4.14 5.23
CA VAL A 22 -10.54 5.56 4.89
C VAL A 22 -10.45 5.72 3.38
N LEU A 23 -9.70 4.86 2.68
CA LEU A 23 -9.62 4.86 1.22
C LEU A 23 -11.00 4.68 0.58
N ALA A 24 -11.84 3.78 1.12
CA ALA A 24 -13.19 3.53 0.64
C ALA A 24 -14.16 4.72 0.80
N ARG A 25 -13.78 5.75 1.58
CA ARG A 25 -14.54 7.00 1.72
C ARG A 25 -14.10 8.08 0.75
N GLY A 26 -12.94 7.93 0.11
CA GLY A 26 -12.48 8.84 -0.92
C GLY A 26 -13.18 8.54 -2.25
N ASP A 27 -13.42 9.58 -3.03
CA ASP A 27 -13.80 9.50 -4.44
C ASP A 27 -12.55 9.53 -5.34
N ASP A 28 -12.67 8.93 -6.53
CA ASP A 28 -11.58 8.84 -7.51
C ASP A 28 -11.21 10.22 -8.13
N GLU A 29 -11.95 11.27 -7.78
CA GLU A 29 -11.71 12.66 -8.19
C GLU A 29 -11.33 13.58 -7.02
N GLY A 30 -11.34 13.07 -5.79
CA GLY A 30 -11.09 13.86 -4.60
C GLY A 30 -9.66 14.27 -4.40
N ALA A 31 -9.47 15.29 -3.55
CA ALA A 31 -8.16 15.76 -3.14
C ALA A 31 -7.25 14.64 -2.59
N MET A 32 -7.83 13.63 -1.94
CA MET A 32 -7.07 12.47 -1.44
C MET A 32 -6.47 11.65 -2.58
N PHE A 33 -7.24 11.33 -3.62
CA PHE A 33 -6.78 10.57 -4.78
C PHE A 33 -5.80 11.39 -5.64
N MET A 34 -6.11 12.67 -5.86
CA MET A 34 -5.27 13.61 -6.61
C MET A 34 -3.93 13.89 -5.91
N GLY A 35 -3.90 13.83 -4.58
CA GLY A 35 -2.69 14.00 -3.78
C GLY A 35 -1.78 12.76 -3.71
N MET A 36 -2.17 11.63 -4.29
CA MET A 36 -1.37 10.40 -4.26
C MET A 36 -0.21 10.43 -5.25
N SER A 37 0.87 9.74 -4.89
CA SER A 37 2.00 9.52 -5.81
C SER A 37 1.65 8.41 -6.81
N ILE A 38 2.09 8.57 -8.06
CA ILE A 38 1.99 7.56 -9.11
C ILE A 38 3.31 6.80 -9.18
N ALA A 39 3.23 5.47 -9.08
CA ALA A 39 4.38 4.57 -9.17
C ALA A 39 5.22 4.82 -10.44
N GLY A 40 6.53 4.96 -10.27
CA GLY A 40 7.48 5.23 -11.35
C GLY A 40 7.46 6.65 -11.92
N GLN A 41 6.54 7.52 -11.49
CA GLN A 41 6.31 8.82 -12.14
C GLN A 41 6.40 10.03 -11.20
N THR A 42 5.70 10.01 -10.07
CA THR A 42 5.54 11.22 -9.24
C THR A 42 5.81 10.99 -7.75
N GLY A 43 6.11 12.10 -7.06
CA GLY A 43 6.26 12.14 -5.61
C GLY A 43 7.20 11.07 -5.05
N THR A 44 6.78 10.48 -3.94
CA THR A 44 7.58 9.50 -3.18
C THR A 44 7.74 8.13 -3.87
N LEU A 45 6.97 7.87 -4.94
CA LEU A 45 7.04 6.62 -5.70
C LEU A 45 7.75 6.79 -7.06
N LYS A 46 8.27 7.98 -7.37
CA LYS A 46 8.91 8.29 -8.66
C LYS A 46 10.02 7.32 -9.08
N SER A 47 10.71 6.71 -8.12
CA SER A 47 11.79 5.75 -8.37
C SER A 47 11.46 4.32 -7.93
N SER A 48 10.23 4.06 -7.51
CA SER A 48 9.76 2.76 -7.01
C SER A 48 8.87 2.08 -8.05
N LEU A 49 8.81 0.74 -8.01
CA LEU A 49 7.91 -0.09 -8.83
C LEU A 49 8.13 0.04 -10.35
N LYS A 50 9.28 0.57 -10.80
CA LYS A 50 9.62 0.63 -12.24
C LYS A 50 9.86 -0.77 -12.80
N GLY A 51 9.40 -1.01 -14.03
CA GLY A 51 9.44 -2.30 -14.69
C GLY A 51 8.49 -3.35 -14.10
N THR A 52 7.60 -2.94 -13.19
CA THR A 52 6.57 -3.81 -12.60
C THR A 52 5.20 -3.50 -13.21
N PRO A 53 4.21 -4.38 -13.05
CA PRO A 53 2.82 -4.07 -13.42
C PRO A 53 2.21 -2.86 -12.71
N GLY A 54 2.83 -2.38 -11.61
CA GLY A 54 2.37 -1.18 -10.91
C GLY A 54 2.85 0.14 -11.52
N GLU A 55 3.85 0.13 -12.41
CA GLU A 55 4.39 1.36 -12.99
C GLU A 55 3.31 2.13 -13.76
N GLY A 56 3.16 3.42 -13.42
CA GLY A 56 2.21 4.33 -14.06
C GLY A 56 0.74 4.11 -13.73
N VAL A 57 0.40 3.04 -13.01
CA VAL A 57 -1.01 2.68 -12.70
C VAL A 57 -1.29 2.68 -11.21
N LEU A 58 -0.36 2.25 -10.37
CA LEU A 58 -0.54 2.27 -8.93
C LEU A 58 -0.47 3.71 -8.43
N ARG A 59 -1.53 4.12 -7.72
CA ARG A 59 -1.61 5.39 -7.00
C ARG A 59 -1.66 5.12 -5.52
N ALA A 60 -0.70 5.65 -4.76
CA ALA A 60 -0.67 5.43 -3.33
C ALA A 60 0.00 6.56 -2.56
N LYS A 61 -0.30 6.59 -1.27
CA LYS A 61 0.44 7.37 -0.28
C LYS A 61 1.45 6.47 0.42
N THR A 62 2.66 7.00 0.60
CA THR A 62 3.72 6.37 1.40
C THR A 62 3.71 6.89 2.84
N GLY A 63 4.06 6.01 3.79
CA GLY A 63 4.40 6.33 5.17
C GLY A 63 5.78 5.76 5.51
N THR A 64 6.63 6.52 6.21
CA THR A 64 8.01 6.09 6.50
C THR A 64 8.46 6.60 7.86
N LEU A 65 8.80 5.66 8.75
CA LEU A 65 9.50 5.90 10.02
C LEU A 65 10.76 5.05 10.13
N LYS A 66 11.55 5.23 11.20
CA LYS A 66 12.84 4.54 11.38
C LYS A 66 12.74 3.01 11.26
N LYS A 67 11.66 2.41 11.78
CA LYS A 67 11.41 0.96 11.74
C LYS A 67 10.09 0.58 11.03
N THR A 68 9.50 1.50 10.28
CA THR A 68 8.21 1.26 9.62
C THR A 68 8.20 1.76 8.20
N ARG A 69 7.58 1.00 7.30
CA ARG A 69 7.19 1.44 5.97
C ARG A 69 5.74 1.09 5.74
N ALA A 70 5.00 2.01 5.12
CA ALA A 70 3.62 1.81 4.76
C ALA A 70 3.37 2.28 3.32
N LEU A 71 2.44 1.60 2.65
CA LEU A 71 1.93 1.95 1.33
C LEU A 71 0.43 1.64 1.31
N SER A 72 -0.39 2.65 1.05
CA SER A 72 -1.84 2.48 0.98
C SER A 72 -2.38 3.24 -0.22
N GLY A 73 -3.27 2.63 -0.98
CA GLY A 73 -3.83 3.23 -2.18
C GLY A 73 -4.60 2.27 -3.06
N PHE A 74 -4.51 2.53 -4.35
CA PHE A 74 -5.36 1.95 -5.39
C PHE A 74 -4.51 1.30 -6.48
N PHE A 75 -4.96 0.14 -6.96
CA PHE A 75 -4.41 -0.53 -8.13
C PHE A 75 -5.56 -0.86 -9.10
N PRO A 76 -5.61 -0.22 -10.28
CA PRO A 76 -6.60 -0.56 -11.30
C PRO A 76 -6.23 -1.90 -11.93
N THR A 77 -7.19 -2.81 -12.03
CA THR A 77 -7.00 -4.14 -12.61
C THR A 77 -7.54 -4.21 -14.05
N LYS A 78 -7.15 -5.25 -14.79
CA LYS A 78 -7.51 -5.38 -16.21
C LYS A 78 -8.99 -5.67 -16.45
N ASN A 79 -9.73 -6.18 -15.45
CA ASN A 79 -11.14 -6.49 -15.58
C ASN A 79 -12.05 -5.26 -15.32
N GLY A 80 -11.47 -4.09 -15.04
CA GLY A 80 -12.19 -2.85 -14.75
C GLY A 80 -12.46 -2.61 -13.26
N GLU A 81 -12.07 -3.52 -12.37
CA GLU A 81 -12.18 -3.32 -10.93
C GLU A 81 -10.93 -2.63 -10.36
N THR A 82 -11.09 -1.92 -9.24
CA THR A 82 -10.00 -1.27 -8.53
C THR A 82 -9.75 -1.96 -7.19
N ILE A 83 -8.53 -2.47 -7.01
CA ILE A 83 -8.10 -3.00 -5.72
C ILE A 83 -7.71 -1.84 -4.81
N GLN A 84 -8.38 -1.76 -3.66
CA GLN A 84 -7.99 -0.89 -2.56
C GLN A 84 -7.11 -1.69 -1.58
N PHE A 85 -5.96 -1.15 -1.21
CA PHE A 85 -5.03 -1.88 -0.35
C PHE A 85 -4.36 -0.98 0.68
N SER A 86 -3.90 -1.62 1.75
CA SER A 86 -3.00 -1.02 2.72
C SER A 86 -1.99 -2.06 3.17
N PHE A 87 -0.72 -1.68 3.12
CA PHE A 87 0.40 -2.55 3.42
C PHE A 87 1.33 -1.84 4.40
N ILE A 88 1.68 -2.51 5.51
CA ILE A 88 2.54 -1.96 6.56
C ILE A 88 3.58 -3.02 6.93
N VAL A 89 4.85 -2.63 6.91
CA VAL A 89 5.99 -3.44 7.37
C VAL A 89 6.63 -2.75 8.54
N ASN A 90 6.69 -3.46 9.67
CA ASN A 90 7.34 -3.02 10.90
C ASN A 90 8.63 -3.83 11.19
N GLY A 91 9.52 -3.22 11.95
CA GLY A 91 10.76 -3.83 12.45
C GLY A 91 12.01 -3.46 11.66
N ASP A 92 13.11 -4.14 11.96
CA ASP A 92 14.40 -3.78 11.37
C ASP A 92 14.44 -4.05 9.86
N ARG A 93 15.19 -3.24 9.12
CA ARG A 93 15.26 -3.31 7.64
C ARG A 93 13.89 -3.22 6.95
N ALA A 94 12.89 -2.58 7.58
CA ALA A 94 11.55 -2.42 7.01
C ALA A 94 11.55 -1.82 5.59
N LYS A 95 12.49 -0.91 5.28
CA LYS A 95 12.65 -0.35 3.93
C LYS A 95 12.84 -1.41 2.86
N VAL A 96 13.93 -2.18 2.98
CA VAL A 96 14.32 -3.18 1.98
C VAL A 96 13.25 -4.27 1.88
N ARG A 97 12.71 -4.72 3.03
CA ARG A 97 11.63 -5.70 3.06
C ARG A 97 10.36 -5.20 2.38
N ALA A 98 9.97 -3.96 2.65
CA ALA A 98 8.77 -3.38 2.04
C ALA A 98 8.93 -3.22 0.52
N GLU A 99 10.06 -2.72 0.05
CA GLU A 99 10.30 -2.53 -1.39
C GLU A 99 10.23 -3.86 -2.15
N SER A 100 10.84 -4.93 -1.62
CA SER A 100 10.72 -6.27 -2.21
C SER A 100 9.27 -6.79 -2.22
N LEU A 101 8.55 -6.62 -1.10
CA LEU A 101 7.18 -7.11 -0.98
C LEU A 101 6.19 -6.29 -1.82
N TRP A 102 6.48 -5.01 -2.10
CA TRP A 102 5.66 -4.20 -3.00
C TRP A 102 5.71 -4.73 -4.44
N ASP A 103 6.89 -5.16 -4.91
CA ASP A 103 7.03 -5.77 -6.24
C ASP A 103 6.19 -7.05 -6.36
N ASP A 104 6.23 -7.91 -5.34
CA ASP A 104 5.43 -9.14 -5.31
C ASP A 104 3.92 -8.82 -5.24
N LEU A 105 3.55 -7.84 -4.42
CA LEU A 105 2.16 -7.42 -4.25
C LEU A 105 1.55 -6.94 -5.58
N VAL A 106 2.23 -6.07 -6.32
CA VAL A 106 1.70 -5.54 -7.59
C VAL A 106 1.66 -6.60 -8.69
N ARG A 107 2.53 -7.61 -8.64
CA ARG A 107 2.46 -8.77 -9.52
C ARG A 107 1.24 -9.64 -9.20
N GLY A 108 0.94 -9.84 -7.91
CA GLY A 108 -0.27 -10.51 -7.47
C GLY A 108 -1.54 -9.76 -7.88
N PHE A 109 -1.57 -8.43 -7.72
CA PHE A 109 -2.70 -7.63 -8.19
C PHE A 109 -2.93 -7.72 -9.70
N ALA A 110 -1.85 -7.79 -10.47
CA ALA A 110 -1.94 -7.88 -11.93
C ALA A 110 -2.55 -9.20 -12.45
N THR A 111 -2.64 -10.24 -11.61
CA THR A 111 -3.31 -11.50 -11.98
C THR A 111 -4.78 -11.54 -11.58
N TYR A 112 -5.27 -10.60 -10.76
CA TYR A 112 -6.66 -10.55 -10.33
C TYR A 112 -7.66 -10.41 -11.50
N PRO A 113 -8.84 -11.08 -11.46
CA PRO A 113 -9.33 -11.98 -10.41
C PRO A 113 -8.82 -13.41 -10.54
N SER A 114 -8.07 -13.70 -11.60
CA SER A 114 -7.48 -15.01 -11.90
C SER A 114 -6.18 -15.20 -11.11
N GLY A 115 -6.30 -15.32 -9.79
CA GLY A 115 -5.21 -15.51 -8.84
C GLY A 115 -5.78 -15.77 -7.44
N ALA A 116 -4.94 -16.19 -6.50
CA ALA A 116 -5.36 -16.35 -5.10
C ALA A 116 -5.98 -15.03 -4.62
N ALA A 117 -7.09 -15.09 -3.90
CA ALA A 117 -7.81 -13.90 -3.46
C ALA A 117 -6.88 -13.03 -2.58
N PRO A 118 -7.10 -11.71 -2.46
CA PRO A 118 -6.30 -10.87 -1.56
C PRO A 118 -6.24 -11.39 -0.11
N SER A 119 -7.26 -12.15 0.33
CA SER A 119 -7.26 -12.89 1.60
C SER A 119 -6.16 -13.94 1.71
N ASP A 120 -5.73 -14.49 0.57
CA ASP A 120 -4.75 -15.56 0.44
C ASP A 120 -3.32 -15.00 0.28
N LEU A 121 -3.20 -13.70 0.01
CA LEU A 121 -1.94 -12.96 -0.14
C LEU A 121 -1.55 -12.16 1.12
N GLY A 122 -2.44 -12.12 2.13
CA GLY A 122 -2.14 -11.49 3.41
C GLY A 122 -1.08 -12.28 4.18
N PRO A 123 -0.19 -11.62 4.95
CA PRO A 123 0.70 -12.35 5.85
C PRO A 123 -0.16 -13.21 6.79
N LEU A 124 0.16 -14.51 6.90
CA LEU A 124 -0.50 -15.40 7.83
C LEU A 124 -0.43 -14.80 9.25
N PRO A 125 -1.50 -14.95 10.07
CA PRO A 125 -1.45 -14.53 11.46
C PRO A 125 -0.19 -15.09 12.12
N VAL A 126 0.57 -14.23 12.78
CA VAL A 126 1.62 -14.72 13.68
C VAL A 126 0.86 -15.38 14.83
N GLU A 127 0.88 -16.72 14.88
CA GLU A 127 0.42 -17.42 16.07
C GLU A 127 1.33 -16.99 17.23
N LEU A 128 0.75 -16.26 18.17
CA LEU A 128 1.41 -15.91 19.41
C LEU A 128 1.43 -17.17 20.28
N SER A 129 2.59 -17.83 20.35
CA SER A 129 2.91 -18.85 21.36
C SER A 129 3.15 -18.22 22.73
#